data_AF-A0A0R2IVC5-F1
#
_entry.id   AF-A0A0R2IVC5-F1
#
_cell.length_a   1.000
_cell.length_b   1.000
_cell.length_c   1.000
_cell.angle_alpha   90.00
_cell.angle_beta   90.00
_cell.angle_gamma   90.00
#
_symmetry.space_group_name_H-M   'P 1'
#
loop_
_entity.id
_entity.type
_entity.pdbx_description
1 polymer ?
#
loop_
_entity_poly.entity_id
_entity_poly.type
_entity_poly.pdbx_seq_one_letter_code
_entity_poly.pdbx_strand_id
1 'polypeptide(L)'
;MAKKDVYDLRKVLEELKQEPGQYHETNVEVDPDAELSGIYRYIGAGGTVQRPTQEGPAMMFNNVKGFPNTRVLMGLMASRKRVGKMFHHDYHTLGQFLNDAVEKPVNPVTVDEADAPTHEVVHKSTDADFDIRKLVAAPTNTPRDAGPYITVGVVYGSNPDKTMSDVTIHRMVLEDKDKLGIYIMPGGRHIGAFAEEYEKMNKPMPITINIGLDPQSPLVPPLSHRQHHWVTTNWVWLVRFVKNQFNWFKA
;
A
#
# COMPACT_ATOMS: atom_id res chain seq x y z
N MET A 1 18.94 23.68 -7.97
CA MET A 1 18.78 23.62 -6.50
C MET A 1 19.29 22.25 -6.03
N ALA A 2 19.73 22.11 -4.77
CA ALA A 2 20.03 20.78 -4.25
C ALA A 2 18.74 19.97 -4.15
N LYS A 3 18.73 18.72 -4.64
CA LYS A 3 17.57 17.84 -4.48
C LYS A 3 17.43 17.52 -2.99
N LYS A 4 16.28 17.86 -2.40
CA LYS A 4 15.98 17.58 -0.99
C LYS A 4 16.06 16.07 -0.78
N ASP A 5 16.75 15.62 0.28
CA ASP A 5 16.84 14.20 0.59
C ASP A 5 15.48 13.74 1.17
N VAL A 6 14.65 13.17 0.31
CA VAL A 6 13.30 12.70 0.66
C VAL A 6 13.40 11.25 1.09
N TYR A 7 12.91 10.94 2.29
CA TYR A 7 12.75 9.57 2.74
C TYR A 7 11.55 8.97 2.00
N ASP A 8 11.82 8.19 0.95
CA ASP A 8 10.83 7.47 0.15
C ASP A 8 11.13 5.97 0.12
N LEU A 9 10.28 5.18 -0.55
CA LEU A 9 10.50 3.75 -0.71
C LEU A 9 11.87 3.42 -1.35
N ARG A 10 12.34 4.23 -2.30
CA ARG A 10 13.60 3.99 -3.02
C ARG A 10 14.78 4.17 -2.06
N LYS A 11 14.76 5.25 -1.25
CA LYS A 11 15.72 5.49 -0.15
C LYS A 11 15.76 4.32 0.85
N VAL A 12 14.61 3.82 1.28
CA VAL A 12 14.57 2.68 2.20
C VAL A 12 15.13 1.40 1.56
N LEU A 13 14.85 1.14 0.28
CA LEU A 13 15.45 0.00 -0.42
C LEU A 13 16.98 0.16 -0.59
N GLU A 14 17.49 1.38 -0.77
CA GLU A 14 18.93 1.65 -0.79
C GLU A 14 19.61 1.41 0.57
N GLU A 15 18.95 1.75 1.68
CA GLU A 15 19.42 1.43 3.03
C GLU A 15 19.37 -0.08 3.32
N LEU A 16 18.27 -0.76 2.96
CA LEU A 16 18.15 -2.22 3.13
C LEU A 16 19.09 -3.02 2.23
N LYS A 17 19.57 -2.46 1.10
CA LYS A 17 20.61 -3.07 0.26
C LYS A 17 21.99 -3.06 0.89
N GLN A 18 22.26 -2.19 1.87
CA GLN A 18 23.53 -2.14 2.62
C GLN A 18 23.58 -3.17 3.76
N GLU A 19 22.46 -3.82 4.07
CA GLU A 19 22.26 -4.69 5.24
C GLU A 19 22.15 -6.17 4.82
N PRO A 20 23.19 -7.00 5.07
CA PRO A 20 23.22 -8.38 4.62
C PRO A 20 21.99 -9.19 5.06
N GLY A 21 21.28 -9.77 4.08
CA GLY A 21 20.08 -10.59 4.32
C GLY A 21 18.80 -9.79 4.59
N GLN A 22 18.79 -8.46 4.52
CA GLN A 22 17.55 -7.67 4.63
C GLN A 22 16.84 -7.40 3.30
N TYR A 23 17.57 -7.46 2.18
CA TYR A 23 17.04 -7.33 0.83
C TYR A 23 17.61 -8.40 -0.10
N HIS A 24 16.82 -8.85 -1.07
CA HIS A 24 17.24 -9.69 -2.19
C HIS A 24 16.44 -9.33 -3.46
N GLU A 25 17.01 -9.52 -4.65
CA GLU A 25 16.32 -9.28 -5.92
C GLU A 25 16.57 -10.38 -6.94
N THR A 26 15.54 -10.75 -7.70
CA THR A 26 15.59 -11.81 -8.71
C THR A 26 15.12 -11.30 -10.07
N ASN A 27 15.81 -11.77 -11.12
CA ASN A 27 15.47 -11.51 -12.53
C ASN A 27 14.81 -12.74 -13.20
N VAL A 28 14.59 -13.83 -12.46
CA VAL A 28 13.80 -14.96 -12.93
C VAL A 28 12.35 -14.49 -13.10
N GLU A 29 11.71 -14.87 -14.21
CA GLU A 29 10.30 -14.57 -14.43
C GLU A 29 9.42 -15.25 -13.37
N VAL A 30 8.39 -14.55 -12.90
CA VAL A 30 7.42 -15.08 -11.95
C VAL A 30 6.00 -14.74 -12.39
N ASP A 31 5.08 -15.69 -12.20
CA ASP A 31 3.65 -15.46 -12.41
C ASP A 31 3.03 -14.76 -11.17
N PRO A 32 2.39 -13.58 -11.33
CA PRO A 32 1.67 -12.94 -10.22
C PRO A 32 0.45 -13.75 -9.75
N ASP A 33 -0.09 -14.70 -10.54
CA ASP A 33 -1.14 -15.59 -10.08
C ASP A 33 -0.56 -16.74 -9.23
N ALA A 34 -0.64 -16.58 -7.91
CA ALA A 34 -0.31 -17.48 -6.82
C ALA A 34 1.16 -17.95 -6.72
N GLU A 35 1.91 -18.05 -7.82
CA GLU A 35 3.31 -18.47 -7.83
C GLU A 35 4.19 -17.48 -7.05
N LEU A 36 4.03 -16.17 -7.27
CA LEU A 36 4.80 -15.13 -6.60
C LEU A 36 4.69 -15.20 -5.06
N SER A 37 3.46 -15.27 -4.53
CA SER A 37 3.22 -15.47 -3.09
C SER A 37 3.61 -16.88 -2.62
N GLY A 38 3.45 -17.89 -3.48
CA GLY A 38 3.87 -19.27 -3.25
C GLY A 38 5.38 -19.42 -3.07
N ILE A 39 6.19 -18.70 -3.83
CA ILE A 39 7.64 -18.61 -3.68
C ILE A 39 7.98 -17.90 -2.36
N TYR A 40 7.40 -16.72 -2.11
CA TYR A 40 7.75 -15.94 -0.93
C TYR A 40 7.35 -16.59 0.41
N ARG A 41 6.36 -17.49 0.40
CA ARG A 41 6.04 -18.39 1.54
C ARG A 41 7.28 -19.10 2.10
N TYR A 42 8.14 -19.64 1.24
CA TYR A 42 9.33 -20.39 1.66
C TYR A 42 10.51 -19.45 2.00
N ILE A 43 10.52 -18.23 1.45
CA ILE A 43 11.63 -17.28 1.60
C ILE A 43 11.49 -16.42 2.86
N GLY A 44 10.33 -15.81 3.12
CA GLY A 44 10.24 -14.76 4.14
C GLY A 44 8.84 -14.34 4.61
N ALA A 45 7.78 -15.10 4.32
CA ALA A 45 6.41 -14.73 4.71
C ALA A 45 6.12 -14.85 6.22
N GLY A 46 6.77 -15.79 6.89
CA GLY A 46 6.75 -15.97 8.35
C GLY A 46 5.37 -16.14 8.99
N GLY A 47 5.26 -15.66 10.24
CA GLY A 47 4.00 -15.45 10.96
C GLY A 47 3.08 -16.67 11.07
N THR A 48 1.82 -16.47 10.68
CA THR A 48 0.74 -17.47 10.74
C THR A 48 0.65 -18.34 9.49
N VAL A 49 1.43 -18.08 8.44
CA VAL A 49 1.38 -18.80 7.16
C VAL A 49 1.61 -20.30 7.36
N GLN A 50 0.96 -21.14 6.55
CA GLN A 50 1.10 -22.61 6.66
C GLN A 50 2.58 -23.02 6.48
N ARG A 51 3.07 -23.91 7.33
CA ARG A 51 4.47 -24.35 7.33
C ARG A 51 4.77 -25.25 6.10
N PRO A 52 6.03 -25.36 5.64
CA PRO A 52 7.17 -24.55 6.05
C PRO A 52 7.02 -23.08 5.62
N THR A 53 7.58 -22.19 6.45
CA THR A 53 7.65 -20.73 6.28
C THR A 53 8.68 -20.19 7.28
N GLN A 54 9.30 -19.04 7.01
CA GLN A 54 10.32 -18.40 7.87
C GLN A 54 10.30 -16.88 7.73
N GLU A 55 11.00 -16.16 8.61
CA GLU A 55 11.36 -14.75 8.39
C GLU A 55 12.55 -14.67 7.41
N GLY A 56 12.56 -13.68 6.52
CA GLY A 56 13.56 -13.55 5.47
C GLY A 56 13.71 -12.11 4.93
N PRO A 57 14.48 -11.91 3.85
CA PRO A 57 14.70 -10.60 3.24
C PRO A 57 13.41 -10.03 2.62
N ALA A 58 13.36 -8.71 2.43
CA ALA A 58 12.47 -8.14 1.44
C ALA A 58 12.91 -8.60 0.04
N MET A 59 11.99 -9.09 -0.77
CA MET A 59 12.25 -9.65 -2.11
C MET A 59 11.76 -8.69 -3.20
N MET A 60 12.61 -8.35 -4.16
CA MET A 60 12.17 -7.67 -5.39
C MET A 60 12.16 -8.67 -6.55
N PHE A 61 10.98 -8.86 -7.14
CA PHE A 61 10.82 -9.65 -8.37
C PHE A 61 10.88 -8.68 -9.56
N ASN A 62 12.01 -8.66 -10.28
CA ASN A 62 12.28 -7.67 -11.34
C ASN A 62 11.64 -8.01 -12.71
N ASN A 63 11.24 -9.26 -12.94
CA ASN A 63 10.51 -9.66 -14.15
C ASN A 63 9.21 -10.36 -13.75
N VAL A 64 8.08 -9.77 -14.13
CA VAL A 64 6.74 -10.23 -13.74
C VAL A 64 5.95 -10.54 -15.01
N LYS A 65 5.51 -11.79 -15.14
CA LYS A 65 4.87 -12.33 -16.34
C LYS A 65 3.63 -11.50 -16.72
N GLY A 66 3.62 -10.98 -17.95
CA GLY A 66 2.55 -10.12 -18.47
C GLY A 66 2.69 -8.62 -18.17
N PHE A 67 3.63 -8.20 -17.32
CA PHE A 67 3.82 -6.81 -16.89
C PHE A 67 5.25 -6.30 -17.20
N PRO A 68 5.53 -5.84 -18.43
CA PRO A 68 6.87 -5.41 -18.81
C PRO A 68 7.31 -4.12 -18.08
N ASN A 69 8.55 -4.10 -17.60
CA ASN A 69 9.15 -3.03 -16.78
C ASN A 69 8.54 -2.86 -15.36
N THR A 70 7.70 -3.80 -14.94
CA THR A 70 6.95 -3.78 -13.68
C THR A 70 7.60 -4.74 -12.67
N ARG A 71 7.92 -4.28 -11.45
CA ARG A 71 8.73 -5.02 -10.47
C ARG A 71 8.05 -5.10 -9.10
N VAL A 72 7.66 -6.31 -8.66
CA VAL A 72 6.91 -6.51 -7.42
C VAL A 72 7.86 -6.53 -6.21
N LEU A 73 7.66 -5.60 -5.26
CA LEU A 73 8.32 -5.63 -3.96
C LEU A 73 7.50 -6.44 -2.95
N MET A 74 8.15 -7.43 -2.37
CA MET A 74 7.60 -8.36 -1.38
C MET A 74 8.28 -8.22 -0.01
N GLY A 75 7.48 -8.34 1.06
CA GLY A 75 8.00 -8.62 2.40
C GLY A 75 8.68 -7.47 3.14
N LEU A 76 8.53 -6.22 2.68
CA LEU A 76 9.20 -5.04 3.27
C LEU A 76 9.07 -4.98 4.81
N MET A 77 7.85 -5.09 5.34
CA MET A 77 7.55 -5.09 6.79
C MET A 77 7.60 -6.49 7.45
N ALA A 78 8.00 -7.54 6.74
CA ALA A 78 7.86 -8.95 7.19
C ALA A 78 8.85 -9.40 8.29
N SER A 79 9.65 -8.48 8.82
CA SER A 79 10.54 -8.70 9.96
C SER A 79 10.46 -7.50 10.89
N ARG A 80 10.25 -7.74 12.19
CA ARG A 80 10.26 -6.64 13.19
C ARG A 80 11.64 -5.97 13.26
N LYS A 81 12.73 -6.73 13.05
CA LYS A 81 14.10 -6.20 12.98
C LYS A 81 14.29 -5.26 11.79
N ARG A 82 13.71 -5.61 10.63
CA ARG A 82 13.69 -4.75 9.46
C ARG A 82 12.89 -3.47 9.69
N VAL A 83 11.70 -3.57 10.32
CA VAL A 83 10.93 -2.38 10.71
C VAL A 83 11.73 -1.47 11.65
N GLY A 84 12.49 -2.02 12.61
CA GLY A 84 13.40 -1.23 13.45
C GLY A 84 14.42 -0.44 12.62
N LYS A 85 15.11 -1.11 11.69
CA LYS A 85 16.05 -0.46 10.76
C LYS A 85 15.39 0.63 9.92
N MET A 86 14.18 0.42 9.39
CA MET A 86 13.44 1.40 8.58
C MET A 86 12.96 2.64 9.37
N PHE A 87 12.96 2.59 10.71
CA PHE A 87 12.72 3.73 11.61
C PHE A 87 14.01 4.27 12.26
N HIS A 88 15.19 3.72 11.88
CA HIS A 88 16.47 3.96 12.54
C HIS A 88 16.42 3.79 14.08
N HIS A 89 15.56 2.88 14.56
CA HIS A 89 15.22 2.69 15.98
C HIS A 89 15.37 1.23 16.41
N ASP A 90 15.53 0.98 17.72
CA ASP A 90 15.60 -0.39 18.24
C ASP A 90 14.25 -1.11 18.04
N TYR A 91 14.31 -2.26 17.35
CA TYR A 91 13.18 -3.13 17.13
C TYR A 91 12.55 -3.66 18.41
N HIS A 92 13.25 -3.67 19.54
CA HIS A 92 12.66 -3.97 20.84
C HIS A 92 11.63 -2.88 21.24
N THR A 93 12.01 -1.59 21.22
CA THR A 93 11.23 -0.45 21.73
C THR A 93 10.33 0.27 20.72
N LEU A 94 10.22 -0.23 19.48
CA LEU A 94 9.31 0.30 18.45
C LEU A 94 7.88 0.64 18.94
N GLY A 95 7.31 -0.14 19.87
CA GLY A 95 5.95 0.09 20.35
C GLY A 95 5.81 1.39 21.15
N GLN A 96 6.80 1.71 21.97
CA GLN A 96 6.90 2.96 22.72
C GLN A 96 7.19 4.12 21.77
N PHE A 97 8.21 4.00 20.92
CA PHE A 97 8.60 5.02 19.95
C PHE A 97 7.44 5.46 19.05
N LEU A 98 6.66 4.50 18.53
CA LEU A 98 5.51 4.80 17.69
C LEU A 98 4.34 5.43 18.48
N ASN A 99 4.15 5.06 19.75
CA ASN A 99 3.17 5.72 20.62
C ASN A 99 3.56 7.18 20.89
N ASP A 100 4.84 7.44 21.19
CA ASP A 100 5.36 8.78 21.46
C ASP A 100 5.33 9.69 20.22
N ALA A 101 5.43 9.11 19.01
CA ALA A 101 5.25 9.82 17.74
C ALA A 101 3.78 10.21 17.49
N VAL A 102 2.82 9.35 17.84
CA VAL A 102 1.37 9.61 17.69
C VAL A 102 0.88 10.73 18.60
N GLU A 103 1.52 10.96 19.76
CA GLU A 103 1.26 12.12 20.63
C GLU A 103 1.85 13.45 20.09
N LYS A 104 2.69 13.41 19.04
CA LYS A 104 3.39 14.58 18.46
C LYS A 104 3.34 14.58 16.92
N PRO A 105 2.15 14.54 16.31
CA PRO A 105 2.01 14.45 14.86
C PRO A 105 2.54 15.70 14.15
N VAL A 106 3.27 15.49 13.05
CA VAL A 106 3.65 16.56 12.11
C VAL A 106 2.64 16.55 10.97
N ASN A 107 1.96 17.69 10.74
CA ASN A 107 0.98 17.80 9.66
C ASN A 107 1.66 17.67 8.28
N PRO A 108 1.03 16.97 7.33
CA PRO A 108 1.54 16.91 5.96
C PRO A 108 1.46 18.28 5.29
N VAL A 109 2.45 18.57 4.44
CA VAL A 109 2.46 19.77 3.58
C VAL A 109 2.02 19.42 2.17
N THR A 110 1.30 20.34 1.52
CA THR A 110 1.07 20.26 0.07
C THR A 110 2.34 20.67 -0.66
N VAL A 111 2.67 20.00 -1.76
CA VAL A 111 3.78 20.32 -2.67
C VAL A 111 3.22 20.70 -4.04
N ASP A 112 4.00 21.41 -4.85
CA ASP A 112 3.64 21.71 -6.23
C ASP A 112 3.66 20.45 -7.11
N GLU A 113 2.85 20.41 -8.17
CA GLU A 113 2.72 19.26 -9.07
C GLU A 113 4.05 18.84 -9.73
N ALA A 114 4.98 19.78 -9.89
CA ALA A 114 6.34 19.52 -10.40
C ALA A 114 7.25 18.79 -9.40
N ASP A 115 6.93 18.83 -8.11
CA ASP A 115 7.64 18.15 -7.02
C ASP A 115 6.98 16.81 -6.63
N ALA A 116 6.08 16.27 -7.46
CA ALA A 116 5.34 15.02 -7.22
C ALA A 116 5.76 13.87 -8.18
N PRO A 117 6.80 13.07 -7.86
CA PRO A 117 7.22 11.91 -8.66
C PRO A 117 6.11 10.88 -8.92
N THR A 118 5.07 10.88 -8.09
CA THR A 118 3.88 10.02 -8.24
C THR A 118 3.06 10.31 -9.49
N HIS A 119 3.29 11.45 -10.17
CA HIS A 119 2.58 11.87 -11.39
C HIS A 119 3.46 11.85 -12.65
N GLU A 120 4.68 11.27 -12.58
CA GLU A 120 5.57 11.05 -13.75
C GLU A 120 4.88 10.30 -14.91
N VAL A 121 3.91 9.42 -14.60
CA VAL A 121 3.09 8.68 -15.56
C VAL A 121 1.62 8.74 -15.11
N VAL A 122 0.71 9.09 -16.02
CA VAL A 122 -0.73 9.23 -15.73
C VAL A 122 -1.55 8.46 -16.77
N HIS A 123 -2.27 7.42 -16.32
CA HIS A 123 -3.29 6.71 -17.09
C HIS A 123 -4.68 7.11 -16.59
N LYS A 124 -5.61 7.46 -17.48
CA LYS A 124 -6.98 7.83 -17.10
C LYS A 124 -7.94 6.72 -17.51
N SER A 125 -8.90 6.38 -16.68
CA SER A 125 -9.94 5.39 -17.05
C SER A 125 -11.00 5.94 -18.02
N THR A 126 -10.76 7.11 -18.62
CA THR A 126 -11.41 7.60 -19.85
C THR A 126 -10.74 7.09 -21.12
N ASP A 127 -9.50 6.62 -21.04
CA ASP A 127 -8.69 6.25 -22.19
C ASP A 127 -9.18 4.88 -22.70
N ALA A 128 -9.27 4.72 -24.03
CA ALA A 128 -10.06 3.64 -24.65
C ALA A 128 -9.53 2.23 -24.37
N ASP A 129 -8.21 2.11 -24.21
CA ASP A 129 -7.45 0.90 -23.93
C ASP A 129 -7.21 0.63 -22.43
N PHE A 130 -7.63 1.55 -21.55
CA PHE A 130 -7.41 1.48 -20.10
C PHE A 130 -7.93 0.16 -19.50
N ASP A 131 -7.04 -0.54 -18.81
CA ASP A 131 -7.35 -1.71 -18.00
C ASP A 131 -6.39 -1.78 -16.80
N ILE A 132 -6.91 -1.54 -15.60
CA ILE A 132 -6.17 -1.59 -14.33
C ILE A 132 -5.40 -2.91 -14.15
N ARG A 133 -5.94 -4.01 -14.67
CA ARG A 133 -5.37 -5.37 -14.57
C ARG A 133 -4.14 -5.57 -15.47
N LYS A 134 -3.83 -4.60 -16.34
CA LYS A 134 -2.60 -4.55 -17.17
C LYS A 134 -1.58 -3.53 -16.65
N LEU A 135 -2.01 -2.62 -15.78
CA LEU A 135 -1.17 -1.56 -15.21
C LEU A 135 -0.64 -1.94 -13.81
N VAL A 136 -1.42 -2.67 -13.03
CA VAL A 136 -1.06 -3.10 -11.67
C VAL A 136 -0.77 -4.59 -11.66
N ALA A 137 0.48 -4.97 -11.41
CA ALA A 137 0.89 -6.34 -11.12
C ALA A 137 0.46 -6.76 -9.70
N ALA A 138 -0.86 -6.78 -9.47
CA ALA A 138 -1.47 -7.25 -8.24
C ALA A 138 -1.41 -8.78 -8.19
N PRO A 139 -0.79 -9.40 -7.16
CA PRO A 139 -0.73 -10.85 -7.07
C PRO A 139 -2.04 -11.44 -6.51
N THR A 140 -2.28 -12.72 -6.77
CA THR A 140 -3.13 -13.56 -5.91
C THR A 140 -2.25 -14.22 -4.85
N ASN A 141 -2.78 -14.45 -3.64
CA ASN A 141 -2.05 -15.12 -2.56
C ASN A 141 -2.28 -16.63 -2.56
N THR A 142 -3.43 -17.08 -3.08
CA THR A 142 -3.76 -18.48 -3.31
C THR A 142 -4.51 -18.64 -4.64
N PRO A 143 -4.48 -19.84 -5.27
CA PRO A 143 -5.32 -20.18 -6.43
C PRO A 143 -6.84 -20.26 -6.13
N ARG A 144 -7.29 -19.69 -5.00
CA ARG A 144 -8.68 -19.62 -4.55
C ARG A 144 -9.08 -18.21 -4.10
N ASP A 145 -8.18 -17.22 -4.26
CA ASP A 145 -8.51 -15.81 -4.06
C ASP A 145 -9.55 -15.38 -5.11
N ALA A 146 -10.43 -14.43 -4.77
CA ALA A 146 -11.51 -14.00 -5.67
C ALA A 146 -11.02 -13.25 -6.94
N GLY A 147 -9.74 -12.87 -6.97
CA GLY A 147 -9.08 -12.19 -8.07
C GLY A 147 -7.76 -11.56 -7.59
N PRO A 148 -7.05 -10.82 -8.48
CA PRO A 148 -5.82 -10.10 -8.13
C PRO A 148 -6.06 -9.08 -7.01
N TYR A 149 -5.23 -9.04 -5.97
CA TYR A 149 -5.42 -8.16 -4.81
C TYR A 149 -4.36 -7.05 -4.70
N ILE A 150 -4.82 -5.79 -4.63
CA ILE A 150 -4.05 -4.71 -3.99
C ILE A 150 -4.21 -4.91 -2.49
N THR A 151 -3.14 -5.27 -1.82
CA THR A 151 -3.15 -5.75 -0.42
C THR A 151 -2.80 -4.69 0.61
N VAL A 152 -2.07 -3.63 0.22
CA VAL A 152 -1.76 -2.46 1.05
C VAL A 152 -2.04 -1.17 0.28
N GLY A 153 -3.32 -0.96 -0.05
CA GLY A 153 -3.75 0.36 -0.48
C GLY A 153 -3.99 1.24 0.74
N VAL A 154 -3.14 2.24 0.93
CA VAL A 154 -3.32 3.32 1.89
C VAL A 154 -4.34 4.30 1.31
N VAL A 155 -5.60 4.03 1.59
CA VAL A 155 -6.73 4.84 1.12
C VAL A 155 -6.75 6.14 1.92
N TYR A 156 -6.68 7.27 1.23
CA TYR A 156 -7.00 8.59 1.78
C TYR A 156 -8.41 8.99 1.33
N GLY A 157 -9.20 9.51 2.27
CA GLY A 157 -10.54 10.01 2.01
C GLY A 157 -10.96 11.09 3.01
N SER A 158 -11.91 11.92 2.60
CA SER A 158 -12.47 13.02 3.38
C SER A 158 -13.98 12.86 3.52
N ASN A 159 -14.59 13.54 4.50
CA ASN A 159 -16.05 13.68 4.57
C ASN A 159 -16.55 14.71 3.51
N PRO A 160 -17.87 14.81 3.25
CA PRO A 160 -18.41 15.62 2.15
C PRO A 160 -18.11 17.13 2.19
N ASP A 161 -17.93 17.71 3.37
CA ASP A 161 -17.52 19.12 3.55
C ASP A 161 -16.00 19.33 3.66
N LYS A 162 -15.23 18.22 3.71
CA LYS A 162 -13.77 18.16 3.87
C LYS A 162 -13.21 18.74 5.16
N THR A 163 -14.02 18.90 6.21
CA THR A 163 -13.54 19.27 7.56
C THR A 163 -12.78 18.14 8.24
N MET A 164 -13.00 16.89 7.83
CA MET A 164 -12.28 15.70 8.32
C MET A 164 -11.64 14.92 7.17
N SER A 165 -10.54 14.23 7.47
CA SER A 165 -9.90 13.26 6.58
C SER A 165 -9.27 12.12 7.38
N ASP A 166 -9.20 10.95 6.77
CA ASP A 166 -8.75 9.69 7.37
C ASP A 166 -7.85 8.94 6.38
N VAL A 167 -6.95 8.10 6.92
CA VAL A 167 -6.00 7.31 6.13
C VAL A 167 -5.93 5.90 6.69
N THR A 168 -6.34 4.91 5.89
CA THR A 168 -6.43 3.51 6.32
C THR A 168 -5.92 2.55 5.25
N ILE A 169 -5.29 1.46 5.69
CA ILE A 169 -4.93 0.36 4.80
C ILE A 169 -6.17 -0.49 4.50
N HIS A 170 -6.48 -0.67 3.21
CA HIS A 170 -7.50 -1.60 2.74
C HIS A 170 -6.92 -2.60 1.74
N ARG A 171 -7.53 -3.80 1.71
CA ARG A 171 -7.40 -4.75 0.60
C ARG A 171 -8.49 -4.48 -0.44
N MET A 172 -8.13 -4.52 -1.71
CA MET A 172 -9.03 -4.35 -2.85
C MET A 172 -8.77 -5.43 -3.90
N VAL A 173 -9.82 -6.04 -4.45
CA VAL A 173 -9.72 -6.96 -5.60
C VAL A 173 -9.90 -6.18 -6.92
N LEU A 174 -9.13 -6.54 -7.95
CA LEU A 174 -9.34 -6.03 -9.31
C LEU A 174 -10.51 -6.78 -9.97
N GLU A 175 -11.69 -6.18 -10.03
CA GLU A 175 -12.91 -6.85 -10.54
C GLU A 175 -13.09 -6.69 -12.05
N ASP A 176 -12.81 -5.49 -12.56
CA ASP A 176 -13.02 -5.12 -13.96
C ASP A 176 -11.95 -4.12 -14.41
N LYS A 177 -11.92 -3.78 -15.70
CA LYS A 177 -10.91 -2.89 -16.31
C LYS A 177 -10.78 -1.54 -15.61
N ASP A 178 -11.83 -1.03 -14.98
CA ASP A 178 -11.82 0.20 -14.17
C ASP A 178 -12.66 0.07 -12.88
N LYS A 179 -12.71 -1.12 -12.25
CA LYS A 179 -13.44 -1.36 -10.99
C LYS A 179 -12.61 -2.11 -9.95
N LEU A 180 -12.86 -1.76 -8.69
CA LEU A 180 -12.18 -2.30 -7.51
C LEU A 180 -13.20 -2.69 -6.43
N GLY A 181 -13.18 -3.96 -6.02
CA GLY A 181 -13.96 -4.44 -4.89
C GLY A 181 -13.22 -4.14 -3.58
N ILE A 182 -13.68 -3.16 -2.80
CA ILE A 182 -13.08 -2.77 -1.51
C ILE A 182 -13.95 -3.21 -0.33
N TYR A 183 -13.33 -3.84 0.67
CA TYR A 183 -14.00 -4.06 1.95
C TYR A 183 -13.73 -2.90 2.91
N ILE A 184 -14.79 -2.21 3.33
CA ILE A 184 -14.78 -1.17 4.36
C ILE A 184 -15.58 -1.71 5.55
N MET A 185 -15.00 -1.67 6.76
CA MET A 185 -15.64 -2.20 7.96
C MET A 185 -16.77 -1.25 8.43
N PRO A 186 -18.04 -1.68 8.47
CA PRO A 186 -19.14 -0.82 8.89
C PRO A 186 -18.99 -0.32 10.34
N GLY A 187 -19.44 0.90 10.62
CA GLY A 187 -19.61 1.43 11.98
C GLY A 187 -18.35 1.59 12.85
N GLY A 188 -17.13 1.39 12.32
CA GLY A 188 -15.90 1.37 13.14
C GLY A 188 -14.64 1.93 12.51
N ARG A 189 -14.74 2.76 11.45
CA ARG A 189 -13.65 3.55 10.83
C ARG A 189 -14.21 4.84 10.23
N HIS A 190 -13.42 5.92 10.19
CA HIS A 190 -13.93 7.20 9.67
C HIS A 190 -14.21 7.12 8.16
N ILE A 191 -13.36 6.45 7.36
CA ILE A 191 -13.68 6.17 5.94
C ILE A 191 -15.04 5.44 5.78
N GLY A 192 -15.43 4.59 6.73
CA GLY A 192 -16.77 3.97 6.75
C GLY A 192 -17.89 4.99 6.98
N ALA A 193 -17.76 5.85 7.99
CA ALA A 193 -18.72 6.92 8.27
C ALA A 193 -18.83 7.90 7.08
N PHE A 194 -17.70 8.30 6.48
CA PHE A 194 -17.68 9.16 5.31
C PHE A 194 -18.39 8.51 4.12
N ALA A 195 -18.14 7.22 3.85
CA ALA A 195 -18.82 6.48 2.79
C ALA A 195 -20.35 6.44 3.00
N GLU A 196 -20.82 6.24 4.23
CA GLU A 196 -22.24 6.32 4.55
C GLU A 196 -22.82 7.74 4.34
N GLU A 197 -22.08 8.80 4.67
CA GLU A 197 -22.51 10.19 4.41
C GLU A 197 -22.66 10.47 2.90
N TYR A 198 -21.71 10.00 2.09
CA TYR A 198 -21.80 10.06 0.64
C TYR A 198 -22.97 9.24 0.07
N GLU A 199 -23.22 8.03 0.60
CA GLU A 199 -24.37 7.20 0.22
C GLU A 199 -25.70 7.90 0.56
N LYS A 200 -25.82 8.49 1.75
CA LYS A 200 -26.99 9.27 2.19
C LYS A 200 -27.26 10.49 1.28
N MET A 201 -26.24 11.01 0.60
CA MET A 201 -26.36 12.08 -0.41
C MET A 201 -26.58 11.57 -1.85
N ASN A 202 -26.64 10.25 -2.07
CA ASN A 202 -26.58 9.59 -3.38
C ASN A 202 -25.42 10.11 -4.25
N LYS A 203 -24.22 10.19 -3.65
CA LYS A 203 -22.99 10.67 -4.31
C LYS A 203 -21.86 9.65 -4.15
N PRO A 204 -20.95 9.57 -5.13
CA PRO A 204 -19.73 8.77 -4.99
C PRO A 204 -18.73 9.48 -4.07
N MET A 205 -18.17 8.76 -3.09
CA MET A 205 -17.06 9.23 -2.27
C MET A 205 -15.77 9.31 -3.11
N PRO A 206 -15.09 10.47 -3.21
CA PRO A 206 -13.75 10.55 -3.79
C PRO A 206 -12.72 9.97 -2.81
N ILE A 207 -11.84 9.11 -3.31
CA ILE A 207 -10.70 8.56 -2.57
C ILE A 207 -9.44 8.62 -3.43
N THR A 208 -8.25 8.63 -2.80
CA THR A 208 -7.01 8.21 -3.47
C THR A 208 -6.52 6.93 -2.83
N ILE A 209 -6.14 5.96 -3.67
CA ILE A 209 -5.50 4.73 -3.23
C ILE A 209 -4.00 4.97 -3.39
N ASN A 210 -3.33 5.23 -2.27
CA ASN A 210 -1.91 5.49 -2.23
C ASN A 210 -1.21 4.17 -1.91
N ILE A 211 -0.18 3.85 -2.67
CA ILE A 211 0.50 2.56 -2.61
C ILE A 211 1.97 2.90 -2.94
N GLY A 212 2.95 2.16 -2.42
CA GLY A 212 4.35 2.42 -2.80
C GLY A 212 5.08 3.47 -1.95
N LEU A 213 4.52 3.76 -0.78
CA LEU A 213 5.00 4.80 0.15
C LEU A 213 6.29 4.42 0.87
N ASP A 214 6.93 5.42 1.47
CA ASP A 214 7.79 5.23 2.63
C ASP A 214 7.08 4.34 3.69
N PRO A 215 7.68 3.23 4.14
CA PRO A 215 7.10 2.33 5.14
C PRO A 215 6.90 2.94 6.53
N GLN A 216 7.48 4.11 6.86
CA GLN A 216 7.12 4.81 8.10
C GLN A 216 5.67 5.35 8.04
N SER A 217 5.27 5.89 6.88
CA SER A 217 3.94 6.49 6.67
C SER A 217 2.73 5.58 6.97
N PRO A 218 2.61 4.34 6.45
CA PRO A 218 1.48 3.46 6.75
C PRO A 218 1.44 2.95 8.21
N LEU A 219 2.52 3.16 8.97
CA LEU A 219 2.64 2.74 10.36
C LEU A 219 2.44 3.90 11.36
N VAL A 220 2.25 5.14 10.89
CA VAL A 220 1.91 6.30 11.72
C VAL A 220 0.59 6.91 11.21
N PRO A 221 -0.56 6.66 11.85
CA PRO A 221 -1.82 7.21 11.40
C PRO A 221 -1.85 8.75 11.56
N PRO A 222 -2.28 9.51 10.54
CA PRO A 222 -2.43 10.96 10.65
C PRO A 222 -3.67 11.30 11.48
N LEU A 223 -3.52 11.30 12.81
CA LEU A 223 -4.59 11.64 13.73
C LEU A 223 -4.96 13.13 13.63
N SER A 224 -5.98 13.43 12.83
CA SER A 224 -6.74 14.68 12.99
C SER A 224 -7.55 14.66 14.29
N HIS A 225 -8.16 13.52 14.63
CA HIS A 225 -8.80 13.24 15.92
C HIS A 225 -8.58 11.77 16.37
N ARG A 226 -8.69 11.50 17.68
CA ARG A 226 -8.23 10.28 18.36
C ARG A 226 -8.88 8.97 17.87
N GLN A 227 -8.07 8.00 17.40
CA GLN A 227 -8.24 6.56 17.67
C GLN A 227 -7.01 5.72 17.25
N HIS A 228 -6.51 4.85 18.13
CA HIS A 228 -5.33 4.01 17.86
C HIS A 228 -5.67 2.80 16.98
N HIS A 229 -4.96 2.60 15.86
CA HIS A 229 -5.14 1.42 15.02
C HIS A 229 -3.85 0.89 14.41
N TRP A 230 -3.32 -0.20 14.97
CA TRP A 230 -2.20 -0.97 14.42
C TRP A 230 -2.69 -1.98 13.36
N VAL A 231 -2.17 -1.88 12.13
CA VAL A 231 -2.41 -2.88 11.06
C VAL A 231 -1.10 -3.18 10.34
N THR A 232 -0.41 -4.25 10.75
CA THR A 232 0.79 -4.74 10.07
C THR A 232 0.40 -5.64 8.89
N THR A 233 0.42 -5.10 7.68
CA THR A 233 0.31 -5.85 6.42
C THR A 233 1.49 -5.52 5.52
N ASN A 234 2.20 -6.56 5.08
CA ASN A 234 3.30 -6.47 4.11
C ASN A 234 2.79 -6.10 2.71
N TRP A 235 3.72 -5.91 1.75
CA TRP A 235 3.52 -5.55 0.33
C TRP A 235 3.42 -4.03 0.08
N VAL A 236 4.14 -3.51 -0.92
CA VAL A 236 4.27 -2.06 -1.23
C VAL A 236 4.58 -1.89 -2.74
N TRP A 237 3.84 -1.04 -3.47
CA TRP A 237 3.79 -0.96 -4.96
C TRP A 237 3.30 0.43 -5.39
N LEU A 238 3.84 1.24 -6.33
CA LEU A 238 3.27 2.58 -6.64
C LEU A 238 2.36 2.67 -7.88
N VAL A 239 1.06 3.06 -7.73
CA VAL A 239 0.15 3.58 -8.79
C VAL A 239 -0.93 4.53 -8.21
N ARG A 240 -1.21 5.68 -8.85
CA ARG A 240 -2.34 6.60 -8.54
C ARG A 240 -3.42 6.54 -9.64
N PHE A 241 -4.67 6.29 -9.28
CA PHE A 241 -5.81 6.44 -10.20
C PHE A 241 -6.50 7.79 -10.04
N VAL A 242 -6.75 8.47 -11.16
CA VAL A 242 -7.53 9.72 -11.22
C VAL A 242 -8.73 9.51 -12.14
N LYS A 243 -9.91 9.29 -11.53
CA LYS A 243 -11.21 9.47 -12.19
C LYS A 243 -12.19 10.05 -11.19
N ASN A 244 -13.00 11.00 -11.63
CA ASN A 244 -14.18 11.39 -10.90
C ASN A 244 -15.23 10.27 -10.98
N GLN A 245 -15.84 9.95 -9.84
CA GLN A 245 -17.04 9.11 -9.68
C GLN A 245 -16.90 7.60 -9.92
N PHE A 246 -17.01 6.83 -8.82
CA PHE A 246 -17.35 5.41 -8.81
C PHE A 246 -18.81 5.25 -8.35
N ASN A 247 -19.72 4.87 -9.25
CA ASN A 247 -21.10 4.58 -8.86
C ASN A 247 -21.17 3.21 -8.19
N TRP A 248 -21.51 3.21 -6.91
CA TRP A 248 -21.79 2.00 -6.14
C TRP A 248 -23.17 1.45 -6.50
N PHE A 249 -23.23 0.15 -6.80
CA PHE A 249 -24.47 -0.62 -6.79
C PHE A 249 -24.33 -1.74 -5.76
N LYS A 250 -25.39 -1.98 -4.98
CA LYS A 250 -25.41 -3.03 -3.96
C LYS A 250 -25.53 -4.42 -4.61
N ALA A 251 -24.82 -5.38 -4.03
CA ALA A 251 -25.17 -6.79 -4.08
C ALA A 251 -26.21 -7.10 -2.99
#